data_AF-A0A371XGI5-F1
#
_entry.id   AF-A0A371XGI5-F1
#
_cell.length_a   1.000
_cell.length_b   1.000
_cell.length_c   1.000
_cell.angle_alpha   90.00
_cell.angle_beta   90.00
_cell.angle_gamma   90.00
#
_symmetry.space_group_name_H-M   'P 1'
#
loop_
_entity.id
_entity.type
_entity.pdbx_description
1 polymer ?
#
loop_
_entity_poly.entity_id
_entity_poly.type
_entity_poly.pdbx_seq_one_letter_code
_entity_poly.pdbx_strand_id
1 'polypeptide(L)'
;MSRSFMVDKVAWHTSTKGNPESREETIERFRVFVSFLCRNGLLSTHSNVAQRHIDEDFEIVSEDLNELGMLVIKKGYDSWLKKIDSGMPSSDTSVLDKALDAVRSEAH
;
A
#
# COMPACT_ATOMS: atom_id res chain seq x y z
N MET A 1 1.72 -6.28 23.19
CA MET A 1 2.00 -6.74 21.81
C MET A 1 0.80 -6.39 20.97
N SER A 2 0.94 -5.45 20.04
CA SER A 2 -0.12 -5.12 19.09
C SER A 2 -0.43 -6.35 18.25
N ARG A 3 -1.70 -6.74 18.10
CA ARG A 3 -2.06 -7.83 17.18
C ARG A 3 -1.75 -7.38 15.76
N SER A 4 -1.04 -8.21 15.00
CA SER A 4 -0.90 -8.04 13.57
C SER A 4 -2.28 -7.94 12.93
N PHE A 5 -2.48 -6.96 12.06
CA PHE A 5 -3.71 -6.81 11.30
C PHE A 5 -3.40 -6.62 9.82
N MET A 6 -4.36 -7.03 8.99
CA MET A 6 -4.24 -6.92 7.54
C MET A 6 -4.49 -5.47 7.11
N VAL A 7 -3.55 -4.92 6.36
CA VAL A 7 -3.62 -3.56 5.80
C VAL A 7 -4.36 -3.59 4.47
N ASP A 8 -3.96 -4.49 3.57
CA ASP A 8 -4.65 -4.75 2.32
C ASP A 8 -4.38 -6.16 1.79
N LYS A 9 -5.27 -6.69 0.96
CA LYS A 9 -5.16 -8.01 0.33
C LYS A 9 -5.73 -8.01 -1.08
N VAL A 10 -5.00 -8.62 -2.02
CA VAL A 10 -5.39 -8.64 -3.45
C VAL A 10 -6.80 -9.23 -3.62
N ALA A 11 -7.08 -10.37 -2.98
CA ALA A 11 -8.39 -11.02 -3.06
C ALA A 11 -9.58 -10.12 -2.67
N TRP A 12 -9.37 -9.12 -1.79
CA TRP A 12 -10.45 -8.19 -1.42
C TRP A 12 -10.92 -7.34 -2.60
N HIS A 13 -10.04 -7.05 -3.54
CA HIS A 13 -10.34 -6.21 -4.70
C HIS A 13 -10.79 -7.03 -5.89
N THR A 14 -10.15 -8.16 -6.14
CA THR A 14 -10.48 -9.04 -7.28
C THR A 14 -11.80 -9.80 -7.10
N SER A 15 -12.18 -10.08 -5.84
CA SER A 15 -13.43 -10.78 -5.52
C SER A 15 -14.61 -9.83 -5.29
N THR A 16 -14.37 -8.51 -5.24
CA THR A 16 -15.42 -7.51 -5.01
C THR A 16 -16.19 -7.24 -6.30
N LYS A 17 -17.50 -7.51 -6.26
CA LYS A 17 -18.39 -7.22 -7.39
C LYS A 17 -18.47 -5.73 -7.64
N GLY A 18 -18.13 -5.30 -8.85
CA GLY A 18 -18.19 -3.90 -9.27
C GLY A 18 -16.91 -3.10 -8.97
N ASN A 19 -15.81 -3.77 -8.61
CA ASN A 19 -14.49 -3.13 -8.61
C ASN A 19 -14.19 -2.60 -10.04
N PRO A 20 -13.86 -1.30 -10.19
CA PRO A 20 -13.51 -0.75 -11.49
C PRO A 20 -12.19 -1.31 -12.06
N GLU A 21 -11.29 -1.80 -11.20
CA GLU A 21 -10.02 -2.41 -11.62
C GLU A 21 -10.21 -3.88 -12.04
N SER A 22 -9.57 -4.27 -13.14
CA SER A 22 -9.32 -5.67 -13.48
C SER A 22 -8.38 -6.34 -12.47
N ARG A 23 -8.27 -7.67 -12.55
CA ARG A 23 -7.33 -8.44 -11.73
C ARG A 23 -5.89 -8.00 -11.98
N GLU A 24 -5.52 -7.81 -13.25
CA GLU A 24 -4.19 -7.39 -13.65
C GLU A 24 -3.85 -6.00 -13.14
N GLU A 25 -4.80 -5.06 -13.22
CA GLU A 25 -4.66 -3.70 -12.67
C GLU A 25 -4.51 -3.72 -11.15
N THR A 26 -5.30 -4.55 -10.46
CA THR A 26 -5.18 -4.75 -9.00
C THR A 26 -3.79 -5.25 -8.64
N ILE A 27 -3.29 -6.31 -9.31
CA ILE A 27 -1.96 -6.86 -9.06
C ILE A 27 -0.88 -5.80 -9.33
N GLU A 28 -1.01 -5.04 -10.40
CA GLU A 28 -0.07 -3.97 -10.73
C GLU A 28 -0.09 -2.83 -9.69
N ARG A 29 -1.27 -2.43 -9.19
CA ARG A 29 -1.39 -1.48 -8.09
C ARG A 29 -0.65 -1.96 -6.84
N PHE A 30 -0.76 -3.24 -6.48
CA PHE A 30 -0.01 -3.82 -5.37
C PHE A 30 1.50 -3.80 -5.62
N ARG A 31 1.97 -4.07 -6.84
CA ARG A 31 3.40 -3.95 -7.20
C ARG A 31 3.91 -2.54 -7.04
N VAL A 32 3.17 -1.55 -7.55
CA VAL A 32 3.51 -0.13 -7.40
C VAL A 32 3.57 0.22 -5.91
N PHE A 33 2.59 -0.23 -5.14
CA PHE A 33 2.50 0.09 -3.72
C PHE A 33 3.66 -0.52 -2.91
N VAL A 34 3.97 -1.80 -3.12
CA VAL A 34 5.12 -2.47 -2.48
C VAL A 34 6.44 -1.81 -2.90
N SER A 35 6.57 -1.44 -4.17
CA SER A 35 7.76 -0.71 -4.66
C SER A 35 7.89 0.66 -4.00
N PHE A 36 6.77 1.37 -3.80
CA PHE A 36 6.74 2.63 -3.06
C PHE A 36 7.20 2.46 -1.61
N LEU A 37 6.72 1.41 -0.92
CA LEU A 37 7.12 1.14 0.46
C LEU A 37 8.62 0.80 0.56
N CYS A 38 9.10 -0.06 -0.34
CA CYS A 38 10.49 -0.51 -0.38
C CYS A 38 11.45 0.65 -0.69
N ARG A 39 11.18 1.43 -1.76
CA ARG A 39 12.07 2.52 -2.20
C ARG A 39 12.21 3.64 -1.16
N ASN A 40 11.19 3.81 -0.31
CA ASN A 40 11.15 4.86 0.71
C ASN A 40 11.55 4.37 2.11
N GLY A 41 11.96 3.11 2.25
CA GLY A 41 12.37 2.54 3.55
C GLY A 41 11.22 2.47 4.56
N LEU A 42 10.00 2.18 4.10
CA LEU A 42 8.79 2.13 4.92
C LEU A 42 8.45 0.72 5.43
N LEU A 43 9.19 -0.28 4.93
CA LEU A 43 9.07 -1.66 5.37
C LEU A 43 9.81 -1.90 6.69
N SER A 44 9.34 -2.87 7.47
CA SER A 44 10.05 -3.36 8.65
C SER A 44 11.30 -4.15 8.21
N THR A 45 12.32 -4.20 9.07
CA THR A 45 13.59 -4.90 8.78
C THR A 45 13.40 -6.41 8.53
N HIS A 46 12.32 -6.98 9.05
CA HIS A 46 12.01 -8.41 8.90
C HIS A 46 10.98 -8.70 7.79
N SER A 47 10.42 -7.67 7.16
CA SER A 47 9.45 -7.86 6.08
C SER A 47 10.13 -8.45 4.85
N ASN A 48 9.50 -9.47 4.27
CA ASN A 48 9.88 -10.07 2.99
C ASN A 48 8.90 -9.70 1.87
N VAL A 49 8.00 -8.72 2.10
CA VAL A 49 6.89 -8.40 1.20
C VAL A 49 7.35 -7.97 -0.19
N ALA A 50 8.54 -7.34 -0.30
CA ALA A 50 9.16 -6.98 -1.57
C ALA A 50 9.69 -8.18 -2.39
N GLN A 51 9.87 -9.35 -1.77
CA GLN A 51 10.36 -10.58 -2.41
C GLN A 51 9.24 -11.58 -2.70
N ARG A 52 8.05 -11.36 -2.13
CA ARG A 52 6.90 -12.24 -2.31
C ARG A 52 6.31 -12.08 -3.72
N HIS A 53 5.84 -13.19 -4.27
CA HIS A 53 5.04 -13.16 -5.50
C HIS A 53 3.69 -12.50 -5.20
N ILE A 54 3.28 -11.54 -6.04
CA ILE A 54 1.99 -10.85 -5.89
C ILE A 54 0.95 -11.59 -6.73
N ASP A 55 0.10 -12.34 -6.03
CA ASP A 55 -1.07 -13.06 -6.53
C ASP A 55 -2.29 -12.78 -5.63
N GLU A 56 -3.35 -13.57 -5.75
CA GLU A 56 -4.59 -13.39 -4.98
C GLU A 56 -4.41 -13.54 -3.47
N ASP A 57 -3.45 -14.37 -3.05
CA ASP A 57 -3.16 -14.61 -1.64
C ASP A 57 -2.20 -13.57 -1.05
N PHE A 58 -1.68 -12.66 -1.90
CA PHE A 58 -0.83 -11.59 -1.45
C PHE A 58 -1.57 -10.61 -0.55
N GLU A 59 -0.94 -10.33 0.58
CA GLU A 59 -1.45 -9.45 1.62
C GLU A 59 -0.29 -8.68 2.24
N ILE A 60 -0.58 -7.44 2.62
CA ILE A 60 0.31 -6.59 3.41
C ILE A 60 -0.27 -6.55 4.81
N VAL A 61 0.53 -6.90 5.80
CA VAL A 61 0.12 -6.83 7.21
C VAL A 61 0.85 -5.70 7.93
N SER A 62 0.34 -5.29 9.09
CA SER A 62 0.95 -4.20 9.87
C SER A 62 2.40 -4.47 10.27
N GLU A 63 2.79 -5.76 10.41
CA GLU A 63 4.16 -6.17 10.72
C GLU A 63 5.14 -6.02 9.54
N ASP A 64 4.64 -5.89 8.31
CA ASP A 64 5.46 -5.59 7.14
C ASP A 64 5.97 -4.14 7.15
N LEU A 65 5.38 -3.29 7.99
CA LEU A 65 5.60 -1.85 7.98
C LEU A 65 6.34 -1.43 9.25
N ASN A 66 7.27 -0.49 9.10
CA ASN A 66 7.84 0.20 10.26
C ASN A 66 6.89 1.32 10.74
N GLU A 67 7.26 2.02 11.81
CA GLU A 67 6.44 3.09 12.39
C GLU A 67 6.10 4.19 11.37
N LEU A 68 7.10 4.63 10.60
CA LEU A 68 6.93 5.64 9.55
C LEU A 68 5.99 5.14 8.45
N GLY A 69 6.19 3.90 7.98
CA GLY A 69 5.31 3.26 7.00
C GLY A 69 3.87 3.21 7.48
N MET A 70 3.65 2.91 8.76
CA MET A 70 2.31 2.85 9.32
C MET A 70 1.63 4.21 9.40
N LEU A 71 2.37 5.28 9.67
CA LEU A 71 1.85 6.64 9.62
C LEU A 71 1.47 7.05 8.18
N VAL A 72 2.27 6.67 7.19
CA VAL A 72 1.97 6.93 5.77
C VAL A 72 0.69 6.22 5.34
N ILE A 73 0.49 4.95 5.72
CA ILE A 73 -0.77 4.23 5.45
C ILE A 73 -1.96 5.01 5.98
N LYS A 74 -1.91 5.39 7.27
CA LYS A 74 -3.01 6.07 7.96
C LYS A 74 -3.37 7.40 7.32
N LYS A 75 -2.40 8.13 6.76
CA LYS A 75 -2.63 9.45 6.16
C LYS A 75 -2.98 9.40 4.68
N GLY A 76 -2.30 8.55 3.91
CA GLY A 76 -2.29 8.65 2.44
C GLY A 76 -2.97 7.51 1.70
N TYR A 77 -3.04 6.32 2.29
CA TYR A 77 -3.37 5.11 1.51
C TYR A 77 -4.81 5.09 0.99
N ASP A 78 -5.78 5.29 1.88
CA ASP A 78 -7.20 5.39 1.50
C ASP A 78 -7.46 6.54 0.50
N SER A 79 -6.76 7.66 0.67
CA SER A 79 -6.87 8.79 -0.28
C SER A 79 -6.29 8.46 -1.65
N TRP A 80 -5.22 7.68 -1.71
CA TRP A 80 -4.61 7.22 -2.95
C TRP A 80 -5.54 6.23 -3.68
N LEU A 81 -6.12 5.25 -2.97
CA LEU A 81 -7.11 4.33 -3.53
C LEU A 81 -8.31 5.07 -4.12
N LYS A 82 -8.89 6.03 -3.39
CA LYS A 82 -10.01 6.87 -3.89
C LYS A 82 -9.68 7.64 -5.17
N LYS A 83 -8.42 8.03 -5.36
CA LYS A 83 -8.00 8.71 -6.60
C LYS A 83 -7.90 7.73 -7.75
N ILE A 84 -7.42 6.51 -7.51
CA ILE A 84 -7.42 5.43 -8.49
C ILE A 84 -8.86 5.11 -8.92
N ASP A 85 -9.77 4.96 -7.95
CA ASP A 85 -11.21 4.76 -8.22
C ASP A 85 -11.83 5.91 -9.05
N SER A 86 -11.24 7.09 -9.00
CA SER A 86 -11.66 8.28 -9.76
C SER A 86 -10.97 8.40 -11.14
N GLY A 87 -10.18 7.40 -11.55
CA GLY A 87 -9.49 7.35 -12.84
C GLY A 87 -8.03 7.80 -12.84
N MET A 88 -7.41 8.01 -11.67
CA MET A 88 -5.96 8.23 -11.58
C MET A 88 -5.21 6.92 -11.87
N PRO A 89 -4.12 6.92 -12.66
CA PRO A 89 -3.30 5.73 -12.83
C PRO A 89 -2.71 5.26 -11.49
N SER A 90 -2.73 3.95 -11.22
CA SER A 90 -2.12 3.39 -10.00
C SER A 90 -0.61 3.65 -9.89
N SER A 91 0.09 3.90 -11.00
CA SER A 91 1.49 4.32 -11.00
C SER A 91 1.74 5.72 -10.43
N ASP A 92 0.70 6.57 -10.34
CA ASP A 92 0.80 7.91 -9.75
C ASP A 92 0.79 7.80 -8.22
N THR A 93 1.97 7.88 -7.61
CA THR A 93 2.14 7.84 -6.16
C THR A 93 2.10 9.20 -5.49
N SER A 94 1.74 10.29 -6.20
CA SER A 94 1.87 11.66 -5.69
C SER A 94 1.09 11.92 -4.39
N VAL A 95 -0.02 11.22 -4.15
CA VAL A 95 -0.76 11.26 -2.89
C VAL A 95 0.04 10.64 -1.75
N LEU A 96 0.69 9.50 -2.00
CA LEU A 96 1.54 8.81 -1.03
C LEU A 96 2.83 9.59 -0.77
N ASP A 97 3.44 10.18 -1.80
CA ASP A 97 4.62 11.03 -1.67
C ASP A 97 4.30 12.25 -0.77
N LYS A 98 3.18 12.93 -0.99
CA LYS A 98 2.72 14.03 -0.12
C LYS A 98 2.46 13.58 1.32
N ALA A 99 1.86 12.40 1.51
CA ALA A 99 1.64 11.85 2.84
C ALA A 99 2.97 11.56 3.55
N LEU A 100 3.95 11.01 2.84
CA LEU A 100 5.30 10.77 3.36
C LEU A 100 5.99 12.07 3.78
N ASP A 101 5.94 13.10 2.95
CA ASP A 101 6.53 14.41 3.26
C ASP A 101 5.89 15.04 4.51
N ALA A 102 4.55 14.94 4.63
CA ALA A 102 3.84 15.42 5.81
C ALA A 102 4.26 14.69 7.09
N VAL A 103 4.34 13.35 7.06
CA VAL A 103 4.78 12.57 8.22
C VAL A 103 6.23 12.90 8.60
N ARG A 104 7.13 13.00 7.61
CA ARG A 104 8.53 13.36 7.87
C ARG A 104 8.67 14.75 8.48
N SER A 105 7.86 15.71 8.02
CA SER A 105 7.86 17.08 8.55
C SER A 105 7.32 17.18 9.98
N GLU A 106 6.39 16.30 10.37
CA GLU A 106 5.85 16.24 11.74
C GLU A 106 6.79 15.52 12.74
N ALA A 107 7.75 14.73 12.24
CA ALA A 107 8.74 14.03 13.05
C ALA A 107 9.97 14.90 13.41
N HIS A 108 10.03 16.12 12.87
CA HIS A 108 11.06 17.14 13.12
C HIS A 108 10.50 18.29 13.96
#